data_AF-A0AAX3WG28-F1
#
_entry.id   AF-A0AAX3WG28-F1
#
_cell.length_a   1.000
_cell.length_b   1.000
_cell.length_c   1.000
_cell.angle_alpha   90.00
_cell.angle_beta   90.00
_cell.angle_gamma   90.00
#
_symmetry.space_group_name_H-M   'P 1'
#
loop_
_entity.id
_entity.type
_entity.pdbx_description
1 polymer ?
#
loop_
_entity_poly.entity_id
_entity_poly.type
_entity_poly.pdbx_seq_one_letter_code
_entity_poly.pdbx_strand_id
1 'polypeptide(L)'
;MSNQQHQGLPVSGYKPQSEEKVALVNENKALEEQVLRQLDKLAAMPAGTVDPRWFSIGRTAIEQGFMALNRSVFQPGRASLPGDVQGHRAHDDLGRVA
;
A
#
# COMPACT_ATOMS: atom_id res chain seq x y z
N MET A 1 16.39 -6.19 18.52
CA MET A 1 15.75 -6.12 17.18
C MET A 1 16.23 -7.31 16.39
N SER A 2 15.34 -8.21 15.99
CA SER A 2 15.68 -9.38 15.17
C SER A 2 16.00 -8.88 13.76
N ASN A 3 17.17 -9.21 13.21
CA ASN A 3 17.57 -8.74 11.88
C ASN A 3 17.03 -9.64 10.74
N GLN A 4 15.90 -10.30 10.97
CA GLN A 4 15.28 -11.20 9.99
C GLN A 4 14.62 -10.39 8.87
N GLN A 5 14.96 -10.74 7.62
CA GLN A 5 14.38 -10.13 6.43
C GLN A 5 13.63 -11.20 5.62
N HIS A 6 12.46 -10.82 5.12
CA HIS A 6 11.62 -11.63 4.25
C HIS A 6 11.95 -11.34 2.79
N GLN A 7 12.20 -12.39 2.01
CA GLN A 7 12.44 -12.25 0.58
C GLN A 7 11.16 -11.76 -0.11
N GLY A 8 11.29 -10.68 -0.89
CA GLY A 8 10.18 -10.17 -1.70
C GLY A 8 9.83 -11.11 -2.86
N LEU A 9 8.64 -10.94 -3.43
CA LEU A 9 8.27 -11.59 -4.70
C LEU A 9 9.27 -11.20 -5.81
N PRO A 10 9.45 -12.04 -6.86
CA PRO A 10 10.37 -11.79 -7.97
C PRO A 10 9.82 -10.72 -8.94
N VAL A 11 9.53 -9.53 -8.40
CA VAL A 11 8.97 -8.38 -9.10
C VAL A 11 9.95 -7.23 -8.98
N SER A 12 10.38 -6.66 -10.10
CA SER A 12 11.32 -5.54 -10.12
C SER A 12 10.83 -4.38 -9.25
N GLY A 13 11.72 -3.85 -8.41
CA GLY A 13 11.42 -2.77 -7.46
C GLY A 13 10.91 -3.24 -6.10
N TYR A 14 10.50 -4.51 -5.94
CA TYR A 14 10.18 -5.06 -4.62
C TYR A 14 11.48 -5.29 -3.85
N LYS A 15 11.48 -4.87 -2.58
CA LYS A 15 12.63 -4.98 -1.67
C LYS A 15 12.33 -6.03 -0.61
N PRO A 16 13.34 -6.78 -0.15
CA PRO A 16 13.23 -7.51 1.11
C PRO A 16 12.79 -6.58 2.23
N GLN A 17 11.94 -7.07 3.11
CA GLN A 17 11.37 -6.29 4.22
C GLN A 17 11.81 -6.88 5.56
N SER A 18 12.04 -6.05 6.57
CA SER A 18 12.27 -6.54 7.93
C SER A 18 10.99 -7.15 8.51
N GLU A 19 11.15 -8.02 9.51
CA GLU A 19 10.05 -8.58 10.29
C GLU A 19 9.10 -7.49 10.80
N GLU A 20 9.64 -6.40 11.35
CA GLU A 20 8.84 -5.31 11.93
C GLU A 20 7.99 -4.60 10.86
N LYS A 21 8.54 -4.39 9.66
CA LYS A 21 7.78 -3.79 8.55
C LYS A 21 6.66 -4.72 8.08
N VAL A 22 6.94 -6.03 8.00
CA VAL A 22 5.95 -7.04 7.62
C VAL A 22 4.81 -7.09 8.65
N ALA A 23 5.14 -7.07 9.94
CA ALA A 23 4.15 -7.02 11.01
C ALA A 23 3.24 -5.79 10.90
N LEU A 24 3.81 -4.58 10.73
CA LEU A 24 3.03 -3.35 10.56
C LEU A 24 2.10 -3.37 9.34
N VAL A 25 2.57 -3.89 8.20
CA VAL A 25 1.69 -4.02 7.02
C VAL A 25 0.59 -5.05 7.26
N ASN A 26 0.88 -6.16 7.94
CA ASN A 26 -0.17 -7.14 8.29
C ASN A 26 -1.23 -6.54 9.22
N GLU A 27 -0.84 -5.71 10.20
CA GLU A 27 -1.76 -4.95 11.04
C GLU A 27 -2.65 -4.02 10.20
N ASN A 28 -2.05 -3.24 9.28
CA ASN A 28 -2.80 -2.38 8.37
C ASN A 28 -3.79 -3.18 7.49
N LYS A 29 -3.37 -4.34 6.96
CA LYS A 29 -4.22 -5.22 6.15
C LYS A 29 -5.42 -5.76 6.95
N ALA A 30 -5.21 -6.08 8.23
CA ALA A 30 -6.30 -6.53 9.11
C ALA A 30 -7.31 -5.40 9.41
N LEU A 31 -6.85 -4.15 9.53
CA LEU A 31 -7.72 -2.99 9.68
C LEU A 31 -8.48 -2.69 8.38
N GLU A 32 -7.81 -2.73 7.22
CA GLU A 32 -8.41 -2.56 5.90
C GLU A 32 -9.57 -3.53 5.70
N GLU A 33 -9.35 -4.82 5.97
CA GLU A 33 -10.37 -5.87 5.83
C GLU A 33 -11.62 -5.60 6.69
N GLN A 34 -11.45 -5.11 7.93
CA GLN A 34 -12.58 -4.76 8.78
C GLN A 34 -13.42 -3.62 8.18
N VAL A 35 -12.76 -2.61 7.61
CA VAL A 35 -13.43 -1.50 6.93
C VAL A 35 -14.11 -1.98 5.65
N LEU A 36 -13.45 -2.82 4.84
CA LEU A 36 -14.02 -3.39 3.61
C LEU A 36 -15.31 -4.19 3.91
N ARG A 37 -15.33 -4.98 4.99
CA ARG A 37 -16.55 -5.68 5.44
C ARG A 37 -17.69 -4.72 5.80
N GLN A 38 -17.39 -3.54 6.33
CA GLN A 38 -18.40 -2.52 6.55
C GLN A 38 -18.92 -1.94 5.23
N LEU A 39 -18.05 -1.74 4.24
CA LEU A 39 -18.45 -1.31 2.89
C LEU A 39 -19.32 -2.36 2.20
N ASP A 40 -19.02 -3.64 2.35
CA ASP A 40 -19.83 -4.72 1.80
C ASP A 40 -21.23 -4.76 2.42
N LYS A 41 -21.35 -4.53 3.74
CA LYS A 41 -22.65 -4.38 4.40
C LYS A 41 -23.45 -3.21 3.83
N LEU A 42 -22.80 -2.05 3.61
CA LEU A 42 -23.45 -0.88 3.01
C LEU A 42 -23.90 -1.16 1.58
N ALA A 43 -23.10 -1.87 0.79
CA ALA A 43 -23.43 -2.24 -0.59
C ALA A 43 -24.63 -3.20 -0.68
N ALA A 44 -24.87 -4.00 0.37
CA ALA A 44 -26.00 -4.92 0.45
C ALA A 44 -27.30 -4.28 0.98
N MET A 45 -27.29 -2.99 1.34
CA MET A 45 -28.49 -2.31 1.86
C MET A 45 -29.56 -2.13 0.77
N PRO A 46 -30.85 -2.02 1.16
CA PRO A 46 -31.93 -1.75 0.21
C PRO A 46 -31.68 -0.50 -0.63
N ALA A 47 -32.16 -0.50 -1.87
CA ALA A 47 -32.04 0.63 -2.79
C ALA A 47 -32.53 1.94 -2.15
N GLY A 48 -31.75 3.01 -2.29
CA GLY A 48 -32.04 4.31 -1.69
C GLY A 48 -31.55 4.49 -0.25
N THR A 49 -31.03 3.45 0.41
CA THR A 49 -30.43 3.56 1.76
C THR A 49 -29.06 4.23 1.72
N VAL A 50 -28.28 3.94 0.68
CA VAL A 50 -26.90 4.45 0.49
C VAL A 50 -26.86 5.22 -0.83
N ASP A 51 -26.32 6.45 -0.79
CA ASP A 51 -26.05 7.21 -2.01
C ASP A 51 -24.88 6.56 -2.78
N PRO A 52 -25.09 6.12 -4.04
CA PRO A 52 -24.09 5.35 -4.77
C PRO A 52 -22.85 6.17 -5.15
N ARG A 53 -23.00 7.49 -5.33
CA ARG A 53 -21.87 8.37 -5.70
C ARG A 53 -20.95 8.55 -4.50
N TRP A 54 -21.50 8.89 -3.34
CA TRP A 54 -20.72 9.07 -2.12
C TRP A 54 -20.11 7.75 -1.61
N PHE A 55 -20.82 6.63 -1.77
CA PHE A 55 -20.26 5.31 -1.47
C PHE A 55 -19.02 5.01 -2.33
N SER A 56 -19.09 5.24 -3.64
CA SER A 56 -17.98 4.98 -4.56
C SER A 56 -16.75 5.86 -4.24
N ILE A 57 -16.97 7.13 -3.90
CA ILE A 57 -15.91 8.04 -3.44
C ILE A 57 -15.26 7.52 -2.16
N GLY A 58 -16.08 7.17 -1.16
CA GLY A 58 -15.60 6.66 0.12
C GLY A 58 -14.77 5.39 -0.03
N ARG A 59 -15.27 4.41 -0.80
CA ARG A 59 -14.55 3.15 -1.09
C ARG A 59 -13.18 3.43 -1.72
N THR A 60 -13.15 4.24 -2.77
CA THR A 60 -11.92 4.59 -3.48
C THR A 60 -10.91 5.26 -2.55
N ALA A 61 -11.34 6.22 -1.74
CA ALA A 61 -10.46 6.94 -0.82
C ALA A 61 -9.89 6.02 0.27
N ILE A 62 -10.69 5.09 0.79
CA ILE A 62 -10.25 4.10 1.78
C ILE A 62 -9.20 3.16 1.19
N GLU A 63 -9.48 2.55 0.03
CA GLU A 63 -8.55 1.63 -0.64
C GLU A 63 -7.23 2.33 -1.00
N GLN A 64 -7.29 3.56 -1.52
CA GLN A 64 -6.09 4.38 -1.78
C GLN A 64 -5.33 4.75 -0.49
N GLY A 65 -6.06 5.06 0.59
CA GLY A 65 -5.48 5.38 1.89
C GLY A 65 -4.65 4.21 2.46
N PHE A 66 -5.22 3.02 2.52
CA PHE A 66 -4.50 1.82 2.98
C PHE A 66 -3.34 1.44 2.05
N MET A 67 -3.50 1.60 0.74
CA MET A 67 -2.40 1.42 -0.21
C MET A 67 -1.26 2.40 0.07
N ALA A 68 -1.55 3.68 0.28
CA ALA A 68 -0.55 4.70 0.59
C ALA A 68 0.16 4.43 1.92
N LEU A 69 -0.57 4.02 2.96
CA LEU A 69 0.01 3.62 4.24
C LEU A 69 0.98 2.45 4.09
N ASN A 70 0.56 1.37 3.41
CA ASN A 70 1.42 0.21 3.19
C ASN A 70 2.67 0.54 2.37
N ARG A 71 2.55 1.39 1.33
CA ARG A 71 3.69 1.89 0.57
C ARG A 71 4.64 2.75 1.41
N SER A 72 4.12 3.52 2.37
CA SER A 72 4.97 4.32 3.27
C SER A 72 5.86 3.47 4.18
N VAL A 73 5.43 2.25 4.51
CA VAL A 73 6.18 1.26 5.29
C VAL A 73 7.16 0.48 4.40
N PHE A 74 6.65 -0.15 3.33
CA PHE A 74 7.45 -1.03 2.46
C PHE A 74 8.40 -0.30 1.52
N GLN A 75 8.11 0.95 1.16
CA GLN A 75 9.02 1.83 0.40
C GLN A 75 9.63 1.13 -0.84
N PRO A 76 8.80 0.62 -1.77
CA PRO A 76 9.30 -0.05 -2.97
C PRO A 76 10.26 0.87 -3.74
N GLY A 77 11.23 0.27 -4.43
CA GLY A 77 12.13 1.01 -5.31
C GLY A 77 11.60 1.11 -6.74
N ARG A 78 12.22 1.98 -7.53
CA ARG A 78 12.04 1.95 -8.99
C ARG A 78 12.73 0.72 -9.59
N ALA A 79 12.14 0.18 -10.66
CA ALA A 79 12.79 -0.84 -11.46
C ALA A 79 13.95 -0.23 -12.26
N SER A 80 15.06 -0.95 -12.39
CA SER A 80 16.15 -0.57 -13.30
C SER A 80 15.82 -1.00 -14.73
N LEU A 81 16.04 -0.11 -15.69
CA LEU A 81 15.83 -0.35 -17.11
C LEU A 81 17.16 -0.34 -17.88
N PRO A 82 17.23 -1.02 -19.04
CA PRO A 82 18.40 -0.92 -19.92
C PRO A 82 18.66 0.54 -20.31
N GLY A 83 19.88 1.03 -20.06
CA GLY A 83 20.30 2.41 -20.36
C GLY A 83 20.25 3.38 -19.17
N ASP A 84 19.78 2.95 -17.99
CA ASP A 84 19.87 3.76 -16.77
C ASP A 84 21.34 4.04 -16.41
N VAL A 85 21.67 5.31 -16.19
CA VAL A 85 23.01 5.72 -15.73
C VAL A 85 23.15 5.35 -14.26
N GLN A 86 24.21 4.61 -13.93
CA GLN A 86 24.48 4.17 -12.56
C GLN A 86 24.64 5.40 -11.64
N GLY A 87 23.72 5.56 -10.69
CA GLY A 87 23.73 6.68 -9.76
C GLY A 87 22.89 7.90 -10.15
N HIS A 88 22.05 7.83 -11.21
CA HIS A 88 20.96 8.81 -11.35
C HIS A 88 19.97 8.59 -10.20
N ARG A 89 20.22 9.29 -9.09
CA ARG A 89 19.28 9.47 -7.99
C ARG A 89 18.10 10.26 -8.54
N ALA A 90 17.23 9.59 -9.29
CA ALA A 90 15.89 10.09 -9.42
C ALA A 90 15.38 10.27 -7.97
N HIS A 91 14.64 11.36 -7.73
CA HIS A 91 14.16 11.74 -6.41
C HIS A 91 13.71 10.51 -5.62
N ASP A 92 14.09 10.40 -4.34
CA ASP A 92 13.42 9.41 -3.50
C ASP A 92 11.90 9.69 -3.58
N ASP A 93 11.08 8.66 -3.48
CA ASP A 93 9.62 8.80 -3.68
C ASP A 93 8.95 9.71 -2.61
N LEU A 94 9.75 10.35 -1.74
CA LEU A 94 9.36 11.28 -0.70
C LEU A 94 9.83 12.73 -0.98
N GLY A 95 10.46 12.99 -2.14
CA GLY A 95 10.95 14.31 -2.52
C GLY A 95 12.06 14.85 -1.61
N ARG A 96 12.68 14.01 -0.78
CA ARG A 96 13.80 14.40 0.07
C ARG A 96 15.09 14.21 -0.73
N VAL A 97 15.90 15.24 -0.74
CA VAL A 97 17.28 15.14 -1.22
C VAL A 97 18.06 14.42 -0.13
N ALA A 98 18.63 13.27 -0.45
CA ALA A 98 19.67 12.65 0.37
C ALA A 98 20.97 13.46 0.31
#